data_AF-A0A944NUS5-F1
#
_entry.id   AF-A0A944NUS5-F1
#
_cell.length_a   1.000
_cell.length_b   1.000
_cell.length_c   1.000
_cell.angle_alpha   90.00
_cell.angle_beta   90.00
_cell.angle_gamma   90.00
#
_symmetry.space_group_name_H-M   'P 1'
#
loop_
_entity.id
_entity.type
_entity.pdbx_description
1 polymer ?
#
loop_
_entity_poly.entity_id
_entity_poly.type
_entity_poly.pdbx_seq_one_letter_code
_entity_poly.pdbx_strand_id
1 'polypeptide(L)'
;MAFKYPMRRRRPQPLLVLSFVVIMGALMYAKKMPVSEPVLGLKVASSRLQVYFRETPPPKDWTIAAIEPAKGEVWVDLTLPEKQAAAFTHQPRRNLLDALTSQCPPQSDPAWSVLLKTQDIEIRSLSADGKALAAISCRAARK
;
A
#
# COMPACT_ATOMS: atom_id res chain seq x y z
N MET A 1 2.14 -76.79 20.80
CA MET A 1 1.30 -76.50 19.60
C MET A 1 0.77 -75.08 19.70
N ALA A 2 0.72 -74.37 18.57
CA ALA A 2 0.77 -72.92 18.39
C ALA A 2 -0.28 -72.05 19.11
N PHE A 3 0.19 -70.99 19.79
CA PHE A 3 -0.62 -69.83 20.19
C PHE A 3 -0.69 -68.82 19.03
N LYS A 4 -1.90 -68.59 18.52
CA LYS A 4 -2.20 -67.76 17.35
C LYS A 4 -2.54 -66.34 17.83
N TYR A 5 -1.60 -65.40 17.76
CA TYR A 5 -1.88 -63.99 18.02
C TYR A 5 -2.58 -63.35 16.81
N PRO A 6 -3.75 -62.70 16.96
CA PRO A 6 -4.33 -61.92 15.88
C PRO A 6 -3.58 -60.59 15.72
N MET A 7 -2.83 -60.43 14.63
CA MET A 7 -2.32 -59.12 14.21
C MET A 7 -3.49 -58.24 13.77
N ARG A 8 -3.96 -57.38 14.69
CA ARG A 8 -4.96 -56.35 14.40
C ARG A 8 -4.28 -55.18 13.68
N ARG A 9 -4.27 -55.21 12.34
CA ARG A 9 -3.85 -54.06 11.51
C ARG A 9 -4.70 -52.84 11.87
N ARG A 10 -4.15 -51.88 12.61
CA ARG A 10 -4.78 -50.57 12.84
C ARG A 10 -4.78 -49.81 11.52
N ARG A 11 -5.92 -49.74 10.84
CA ARG A 11 -6.11 -48.77 9.75
C ARG A 11 -6.06 -47.37 10.38
N PRO A 12 -5.27 -46.42 9.85
CA PRO A 12 -5.32 -45.05 10.33
C PRO A 12 -6.74 -44.51 10.10
N GLN A 13 -7.36 -44.00 11.17
CA GLN A 13 -8.71 -43.45 11.11
C GLN A 13 -8.69 -42.20 10.20
N PRO A 14 -9.57 -42.10 9.18
CA PRO A 14 -9.58 -40.99 8.22
C PRO A 14 -9.82 -39.62 8.87
N LEU A 15 -10.42 -39.60 10.07
CA LEU A 15 -10.64 -38.39 10.88
C LEU A 15 -9.35 -37.70 11.34
N LEU A 16 -8.28 -38.46 11.62
CA LEU A 16 -6.99 -37.89 12.05
C LEU A 16 -6.22 -37.24 10.90
N VAL A 17 -6.44 -37.70 9.66
CA VAL A 17 -5.83 -37.10 8.47
C VAL A 17 -6.54 -35.81 8.09
N LEU A 18 -7.88 -35.79 8.20
CA LEU A 18 -8.69 -34.59 7.99
C LEU A 18 -8.35 -33.46 8.96
N SER A 19 -8.16 -33.74 10.26
CA SER A 19 -7.75 -32.72 11.22
C SER A 19 -6.36 -32.15 10.91
N PHE A 20 -5.41 -32.99 10.46
CA PHE A 20 -4.08 -32.53 10.07
C PHE A 20 -4.11 -31.62 8.83
N VAL A 21 -4.94 -31.94 7.83
CA VAL A 21 -5.09 -31.11 6.62
C VAL A 21 -5.75 -29.78 6.95
N VAL A 22 -6.75 -29.76 7.86
CA VAL A 22 -7.38 -28.51 8.32
C VAL A 22 -6.40 -27.66 9.13
N ILE A 23 -5.59 -28.26 10.02
CA ILE A 23 -4.59 -27.55 10.82
C ILE A 23 -3.44 -27.02 9.94
N MET A 24 -2.94 -27.80 8.97
CA MET A 24 -1.94 -27.33 8.02
C MET A 24 -2.50 -26.26 7.07
N GLY A 25 -3.76 -26.38 6.63
CA GLY A 25 -4.46 -25.36 5.87
C GLY A 25 -4.60 -24.04 6.63
N ALA A 26 -4.93 -24.10 7.92
CA ALA A 26 -5.01 -22.94 8.80
C ALA A 26 -3.63 -22.30 9.06
N LEU A 27 -2.58 -23.09 9.28
CA LEU A 27 -1.20 -22.59 9.43
C LEU A 27 -0.68 -21.93 8.16
N MET A 28 -1.02 -22.47 6.98
CA MET A 28 -0.71 -21.85 5.68
C MET A 28 -1.47 -20.53 5.47
N TYR A 29 -2.68 -20.40 6.00
CA TYR A 29 -3.45 -19.14 5.97
C TYR A 29 -2.88 -18.09 6.93
N ALA A 30 -2.42 -18.51 8.13
CA ALA A 30 -1.79 -17.62 9.10
C ALA A 30 -0.41 -17.11 8.65
N LYS A 31 0.33 -17.89 7.84
CA LYS A 31 1.61 -17.45 7.24
C LYS A 31 1.48 -16.37 6.16
N LYS A 32 0.25 -15.95 5.81
CA LYS A 32 0.00 -14.78 4.95
C LYS A 32 -0.29 -13.49 5.71
N MET A 33 0.03 -13.40 7.00
CA MET A 33 0.18 -12.10 7.64
C MET A 33 1.63 -11.63 7.46
N PRO A 34 1.92 -10.62 6.61
CA PRO A 34 3.23 -10.02 6.61
C PRO A 34 3.41 -9.29 7.94
N VAL A 35 4.32 -9.85 8.75
CA VAL A 35 5.30 -9.20 9.63
C VAL A 35 5.04 -7.71 9.88
N SER A 36 4.90 -7.31 11.14
CA SER A 36 4.58 -5.95 11.60
C SER A 36 5.56 -4.83 11.21
N GLU A 37 6.62 -5.10 10.43
CA GLU A 37 7.70 -4.14 10.12
C GLU A 37 7.46 -3.25 8.89
N PRO A 38 6.99 -3.75 7.72
CA PRO A 38 6.74 -2.92 6.55
C PRO A 38 5.60 -1.92 6.78
N VAL A 39 4.65 -2.28 7.63
CA VAL A 39 3.51 -1.42 8.02
C VAL A 39 3.98 -0.27 8.92
N LEU A 40 4.95 -0.53 9.80
CA LEU A 40 5.51 0.52 10.65
C LEU A 40 6.29 1.55 9.84
N GLY A 41 7.13 1.10 8.89
CA GLY A 41 7.85 1.99 7.98
C GLY A 41 6.92 2.91 7.18
N LEU A 42 5.83 2.35 6.63
CA LEU A 42 4.82 3.13 5.91
C LEU A 42 4.11 4.15 6.79
N LYS A 43 3.77 3.82 8.05
CA LYS A 43 3.17 4.76 9.01
C LYS A 43 4.12 5.89 9.39
N VAL A 44 5.40 5.58 9.60
CA VAL A 44 6.42 6.59 9.91
C VAL A 44 6.63 7.50 8.70
N ALA A 45 6.69 6.93 7.48
CA ALA A 45 6.77 7.70 6.25
C ALA A 45 5.57 8.64 6.08
N SER A 46 4.33 8.16 6.27
CA SER A 46 3.14 9.02 6.19
C SER A 46 3.18 10.18 7.20
N SER A 47 3.60 9.93 8.43
CA SER A 47 3.75 11.00 9.44
C SER A 47 4.84 12.01 9.06
N ARG A 48 5.96 11.55 8.49
CA ARG A 48 7.01 12.45 7.98
C ARG A 48 6.50 13.30 6.82
N LEU A 49 5.72 12.72 5.91
CA LEU A 49 5.12 13.46 4.80
C LEU A 49 4.09 14.48 5.27
N GLN A 50 3.33 14.21 6.33
CA GLN A 50 2.46 15.22 6.94
C GLN A 50 3.24 16.44 7.43
N VAL A 51 4.48 16.26 7.93
CA VAL A 51 5.35 17.39 8.30
C VAL A 51 5.89 18.07 7.05
N TYR A 52 6.43 17.30 6.09
CA TYR A 52 6.95 17.83 4.82
C TYR A 52 5.95 18.75 4.12
N PHE A 53 4.69 18.33 3.97
CA PHE A 53 3.67 19.11 3.28
C PHE A 53 3.10 20.28 4.11
N ARG A 54 3.38 20.36 5.41
CA ARG A 54 3.12 21.58 6.19
C ARG A 54 4.17 22.64 5.91
N GLU A 55 5.42 22.23 5.71
CA GLU A 55 6.54 23.11 5.41
C GLU A 55 6.61 23.48 3.92
N THR A 56 6.22 22.54 3.06
CA THR A 56 6.17 22.66 1.60
C THR A 56 4.73 22.44 1.13
N PRO A 57 3.83 23.42 1.32
CA PRO A 57 2.43 23.27 0.97
C PRO A 57 2.26 23.10 -0.55
N PRO A 58 1.23 22.34 -1.00
CA PRO A 58 0.85 22.27 -2.40
C PRO A 58 0.51 23.65 -2.99
N PRO A 59 0.36 23.77 -4.33
CA PRO A 59 -0.06 24.99 -4.99
C PRO A 59 -1.28 25.61 -4.33
N LYS A 60 -1.32 26.94 -4.31
CA LYS A 60 -2.46 27.72 -3.82
C LYS A 60 -3.73 27.19 -4.50
N ASP A 61 -4.69 26.75 -3.70
CA ASP A 61 -5.98 26.11 -4.07
C ASP A 61 -5.99 24.57 -4.10
N TRP A 62 -4.84 23.89 -4.04
CA TRP A 62 -4.80 22.43 -3.84
C TRP A 62 -4.83 22.13 -2.35
N THR A 63 -5.58 21.10 -1.97
CA THR A 63 -5.74 20.73 -0.56
C THR A 63 -5.34 19.28 -0.34
N ILE A 64 -4.70 19.00 0.78
CA ILE A 64 -4.36 17.63 1.16
C ILE A 64 -5.60 17.02 1.79
N ALA A 65 -6.19 16.04 1.11
CA ALA A 65 -7.31 15.28 1.61
C ALA A 65 -6.85 14.22 2.62
N ALA A 66 -5.79 13.49 2.29
CA ALA A 66 -5.24 12.44 3.13
C ALA A 66 -3.75 12.19 2.83
N ILE A 67 -3.02 11.76 3.86
CA ILE A 67 -1.68 11.19 3.74
C ILE A 67 -1.66 9.91 4.57
N GLU A 68 -1.71 8.76 3.91
CA GLU A 68 -1.91 7.49 4.59
C GLU A 68 -1.24 6.30 3.90
N PRO A 69 -0.88 5.25 4.65
CA PRO A 69 -0.34 4.02 4.08
C PRO A 69 -1.45 3.19 3.44
N ALA A 70 -1.30 2.84 2.17
CA ALA A 70 -2.27 2.04 1.43
C ALA A 70 -1.59 1.15 0.40
N LYS A 71 -2.06 -0.10 0.28
CA LYS A 71 -1.58 -1.10 -0.70
C LYS A 71 -0.05 -1.31 -0.74
N GLY A 72 0.64 -1.07 0.38
CA GLY A 72 2.10 -1.21 0.46
C GLY A 72 2.88 0.06 0.09
N GLU A 73 2.19 1.18 -0.14
CA GLU A 73 2.75 2.48 -0.48
C GLU A 73 2.23 3.56 0.48
N VAL A 74 2.75 4.77 0.38
CA VAL A 74 2.17 5.93 1.04
C VAL A 74 1.46 6.78 0.00
N TRP A 75 0.16 6.95 0.17
CA TRP A 75 -0.67 7.76 -0.70
C TRP A 75 -0.79 9.18 -0.14
N VAL A 76 -0.60 10.15 -1.02
CA VAL A 76 -0.84 11.57 -0.76
C VAL A 76 -1.96 12.00 -1.70
N ASP A 77 -3.16 12.12 -1.14
CA ASP A 77 -4.35 12.48 -1.88
C ASP A 77 -4.52 14.01 -1.84
N LEU A 78 -4.45 14.63 -3.01
CA LEU A 78 -4.60 16.06 -3.23
C LEU A 78 -5.95 16.34 -3.89
N THR A 79 -6.83 17.07 -3.23
CA THR A 79 -8.08 17.56 -3.81
C THR A 79 -7.80 18.82 -4.62
N LEU A 80 -8.20 18.78 -5.89
CA LEU A 80 -8.09 19.88 -6.84
C LEU A 80 -9.40 20.69 -6.89
N PRO A 81 -9.33 22.02 -7.08
CA PRO A 81 -10.51 22.84 -7.35
C PRO A 81 -11.25 22.35 -8.58
N GLU A 82 -12.58 22.42 -8.57
CA GLU A 82 -13.44 21.96 -9.69
C GLU A 82 -13.03 22.57 -11.02
N LYS A 83 -12.69 23.87 -11.05
CA LYS A 83 -12.25 24.56 -12.27
C LYS A 83 -10.98 23.94 -12.85
N GLN A 84 -10.03 23.55 -12.00
CA GLN A 84 -8.78 22.93 -12.45
C GLN A 84 -9.01 21.47 -12.83
N ALA A 85 -9.78 20.72 -12.05
CA ALA A 85 -10.19 19.35 -12.39
C ALA A 85 -10.90 19.29 -13.77
N ALA A 86 -11.82 20.22 -14.03
CA ALA A 86 -12.47 20.37 -15.32
C ALA A 86 -11.48 20.78 -16.43
N ALA A 87 -10.55 21.70 -16.15
CA ALA A 87 -9.52 22.07 -17.11
C ALA A 87 -8.67 20.86 -17.55
N PHE A 88 -8.35 19.94 -16.65
CA PHE A 88 -7.63 18.71 -16.98
C PHE A 88 -8.43 17.70 -17.81
N THR A 89 -9.75 17.88 -17.91
CA THR A 89 -10.59 17.10 -18.83
C THR A 89 -10.39 17.55 -20.29
N HIS A 90 -10.01 18.82 -20.50
CA HIS A 90 -9.83 19.44 -21.81
C HIS A 90 -8.38 19.73 -22.19
N GLN A 91 -7.46 19.74 -21.21
CA GLN A 91 -6.03 19.92 -21.42
C GLN A 91 -5.31 18.57 -21.62
N PRO A 92 -4.09 18.58 -22.19
CA PRO A 92 -3.26 17.38 -22.25
C PRO A 92 -3.03 16.82 -20.84
N ARG A 93 -3.36 15.54 -20.63
CA ARG A 93 -3.14 14.81 -19.36
C ARG A 93 -1.73 14.98 -18.81
N ARG A 94 -0.74 15.20 -19.69
CA ARG A 94 0.66 15.46 -19.34
C ARG A 94 0.82 16.64 -18.38
N ASN A 95 0.09 17.74 -18.56
CA ASN A 95 0.22 18.92 -17.68
C ASN A 95 -0.16 18.61 -16.23
N LEU A 96 -1.20 17.77 -16.03
CA LEU A 96 -1.58 17.30 -14.70
C LEU A 96 -0.50 16.43 -14.09
N LEU A 97 0.05 15.49 -14.87
CA LEU A 97 1.09 14.58 -14.39
C LEU A 97 2.38 15.33 -14.04
N ASP A 98 2.76 16.33 -14.83
CA ASP A 98 3.92 17.19 -14.56
C ASP A 98 3.70 18.02 -13.28
N ALA A 99 2.50 18.59 -13.12
CA ALA A 99 2.10 19.30 -11.91
C ALA A 99 2.14 18.39 -10.67
N LEU A 100 1.62 17.17 -10.75
CA LEU A 100 1.73 16.20 -9.66
C LEU A 100 3.18 15.80 -9.38
N THR A 101 4.01 15.67 -10.42
CA THR A 101 5.43 15.29 -10.28
C THR A 101 6.20 16.31 -9.46
N SER A 102 5.88 17.59 -9.64
CA SER A 102 6.46 18.68 -8.82
C SER A 102 6.10 18.59 -7.33
N GLN A 103 5.06 17.82 -6.95
CA GLN A 103 4.65 17.62 -5.56
C GLN A 103 5.39 16.46 -4.88
N CYS A 104 6.18 15.69 -5.61
CA CYS A 104 6.92 14.59 -5.01
C CYS A 104 8.02 15.10 -4.07
N PRO A 105 8.17 14.51 -2.87
CA PRO A 105 9.27 14.86 -1.97
C PRO A 105 10.64 14.52 -2.60
N PRO A 106 11.70 15.31 -2.35
CA PRO A 106 13.04 15.03 -2.86
C PRO A 106 13.58 13.70 -2.32
N GLN A 107 14.51 13.04 -3.02
CA GLN A 107 15.08 11.76 -2.55
C GLN A 107 15.88 11.89 -1.23
N SER A 108 16.33 13.11 -0.90
CA SER A 108 16.95 13.42 0.38
C SER A 108 15.94 13.52 1.53
N ASP A 109 14.63 13.50 1.24
CA ASP A 109 13.60 13.60 2.27
C ASP A 109 13.64 12.38 3.21
N PRO A 110 13.57 12.58 4.53
CA PRO A 110 13.66 11.49 5.50
C PRO A 110 12.55 10.45 5.36
N ALA A 111 11.39 10.74 4.75
CA ALA A 111 10.34 9.74 4.52
C ALA A 111 10.85 8.55 3.71
N TRP A 112 11.77 8.76 2.76
CA TRP A 112 12.33 7.68 1.93
C TRP A 112 13.19 6.67 2.71
N SER A 113 13.83 7.09 3.80
CA SER A 113 14.76 6.25 4.57
C SER A 113 14.09 5.10 5.32
N VAL A 114 12.78 5.20 5.58
CA VAL A 114 11.99 4.19 6.31
C VAL A 114 11.14 3.33 5.37
N LEU A 115 11.17 3.62 4.07
CA LEU A 115 10.49 2.83 3.05
C LEU A 115 11.43 1.76 2.49
N LEU A 116 10.88 0.58 2.24
CA LEU A 116 11.60 -0.45 1.49
C LEU A 116 11.83 0.01 0.05
N LYS A 117 12.83 -0.55 -0.63
CA LYS A 117 13.11 -0.26 -2.04
C LYS A 117 11.93 -0.58 -2.98
N THR A 118 11.06 -1.49 -2.57
CA THR A 118 9.84 -1.89 -3.30
C THR A 118 8.64 -1.02 -2.99
N GLN A 119 8.73 -0.15 -1.98
CA GLN A 119 7.64 0.74 -1.57
C GLN A 119 7.86 2.12 -2.17
N ASP A 120 6.75 2.83 -2.37
CA ASP A 120 6.75 4.13 -3.01
C ASP A 120 5.86 5.14 -2.28
N ILE A 121 5.98 6.39 -2.71
CA ILE A 121 5.09 7.48 -2.40
C ILE A 121 4.31 7.80 -3.69
N GLU A 122 2.99 7.69 -3.62
CA GLU A 122 2.09 7.98 -4.73
C GLU A 122 1.41 9.34 -4.48
N ILE A 123 1.60 10.30 -5.39
CA ILE A 123 0.82 11.55 -5.36
C ILE A 123 -0.39 11.35 -6.25
N ARG A 124 -1.58 11.54 -5.69
CA ARG A 124 -2.85 11.30 -6.33
C ARG A 124 -3.66 12.59 -6.35
N SER A 125 -4.29 12.88 -7.47
CA SER A 125 -5.25 13.98 -7.57
C SER A 125 -6.68 13.44 -7.49
N LEU A 126 -7.47 14.12 -6.66
CA LEU A 126 -8.90 13.91 -6.51
C LEU A 126 -9.65 15.16 -6.99
N SER A 127 -10.84 15.00 -7.55
CA SER A 127 -11.79 16.10 -7.71
C SER A 127 -12.42 16.48 -6.36
N ALA A 128 -13.14 17.60 -6.32
CA ALA A 128 -13.82 18.08 -5.12
C ALA A 128 -14.82 17.07 -4.52
N ASP A 129 -15.42 16.20 -5.35
CA ASP A 129 -16.29 15.10 -4.95
C ASP A 129 -15.53 13.81 -4.58
N GLY A 130 -14.20 13.85 -4.50
CA GLY A 130 -13.35 12.74 -4.06
C GLY A 130 -13.05 11.69 -5.13
N LYS A 131 -13.42 11.91 -6.40
CA LYS A 131 -13.10 10.96 -7.48
C LYS A 131 -11.64 11.09 -7.89
N ALA A 132 -10.98 9.95 -8.09
CA ALA A 132 -9.61 9.91 -8.57
C ALA A 132 -9.50 10.44 -10.02
N LEU A 133 -8.58 11.36 -10.25
CA LEU A 133 -8.33 11.97 -11.56
C LEU A 133 -7.04 11.40 -12.19
N ALA A 134 -5.94 11.49 -11.46
CA ALA A 134 -4.65 10.96 -11.86
C ALA A 134 -3.80 10.58 -10.64
N ALA A 135 -2.76 9.81 -10.90
CA ALA A 135 -1.79 9.41 -9.90
C ALA A 135 -0.42 9.27 -10.53
N ILE A 136 0.62 9.48 -9.73
CA ILE A 136 2.00 9.28 -10.15
C ILE A 136 2.80 8.58 -9.06
N SER A 137 3.74 7.75 -9.51
CA SER A 137 4.79 7.17 -8.68
C SER A 137 5.94 8.17 -8.56
N CYS A 138 6.24 8.62 -7.35
CA CYS A 138 7.35 9.56 -7.14
C CYS A 138 8.71 8.96 -7.42
N ARG A 139 8.88 7.65 -7.21
CA ARG A 139 10.11 6.96 -7.58
C ARG A 139 10.25 6.83 -9.09
N ALA A 140 9.17 6.57 -9.84
CA ALA A 140 9.23 6.43 -11.30
C ALA A 140 9.38 7.77 -12.02
N ALA A 141 8.74 8.84 -11.52
CA ALA A 141 8.76 10.16 -12.14
C ALA A 141 10.12 10.88 -12.06
N ARG A 142 11.09 10.30 -11.34
CA ARG A 142 12.44 10.86 -11.13
C ARG A 142 13.56 10.03 -11.80
N LYS A 143 13.19 9.11 -12.70
CA LYS A 143 14.14 8.38 -13.57
C LYS A 143 14.39 9.18 -14.85
#